data_AF-A0A9E3G853-F1
#
_entry.id   AF-A0A9E3G853-F1
#
_cell.length_a   1.000
_cell.length_b   1.000
_cell.length_c   1.000
_cell.angle_alpha   90.00
_cell.angle_beta   90.00
_cell.angle_gamma   90.00
#
_symmetry.space_group_name_H-M   'P 1'
#
loop_
_entity.id
_entity.type
_entity.pdbx_description
1 polymer ?
#
loop_
_entity_poly.entity_id
_entity_poly.type
_entity_poly.pdbx_seq_one_letter_code
_entity_poly.pdbx_strand_id
1 'polypeptide(L)'
;MKPESAAYLNKARQFLGKAQTLFDELYWPDEAGRAAYLAALHAAQALIFETTGKVIKRHSGVHSKFSELVRAEPRVDDELRAFLGRAYNLKAVADYEAGPGAQVSPEKARAAIATARRFVECVTSLINVR
;
A
#
# COMPACT_ATOMS: atom_id res chain seq x y z
N MET A 1 -4.16 -17.51 -8.64
CA MET A 1 -3.43 -16.99 -7.46
C MET A 1 -2.50 -18.04 -6.88
N LYS A 2 -1.20 -17.72 -6.83
CA LYS A 2 -0.17 -18.56 -6.19
C LYS A 2 -0.20 -18.41 -4.65
N PRO A 3 0.29 -19.41 -3.88
CA PRO A 3 0.32 -19.36 -2.42
C PRO A 3 1.04 -18.13 -1.84
N GLU A 4 2.17 -17.74 -2.43
CA GLU A 4 2.94 -16.58 -1.97
C GLU A 4 2.21 -15.26 -2.25
N SER A 5 1.55 -15.15 -3.41
CA SER A 5 0.68 -14.01 -3.71
C SER A 5 -0.47 -13.91 -2.72
N ALA A 6 -1.08 -15.04 -2.36
CA ALA A 6 -2.13 -15.09 -1.35
C ALA A 6 -1.61 -14.65 0.03
N ALA A 7 -0.41 -15.08 0.42
CA ALA A 7 0.23 -14.66 1.67
C ALA A 7 0.47 -13.14 1.70
N TYR A 8 0.94 -12.55 0.60
CA TYR A 8 1.09 -11.09 0.49
C TYR A 8 -0.25 -10.35 0.56
N LEU A 9 -1.31 -10.83 -0.11
CA LEU A 9 -2.63 -10.21 0.00
C LEU A 9 -3.23 -10.33 1.41
N ASN A 10 -3.02 -11.45 2.08
CA ASN A 10 -3.42 -11.60 3.48
C ASN A 10 -2.68 -10.59 4.36
N LYS A 11 -1.38 -10.41 4.15
CA LYS A 11 -0.58 -9.40 4.86
C LYS A 11 -1.07 -7.98 4.56
N ALA A 12 -1.42 -7.69 3.31
CA ALA A 12 -1.99 -6.41 2.91
C ALA A 12 -3.30 -6.10 3.67
N ARG A 13 -4.21 -7.08 3.74
CA ARG A 13 -5.48 -6.95 4.49
C ARG A 13 -5.25 -6.77 5.99
N GLN A 14 -4.30 -7.49 6.58
CA GLN A 14 -3.91 -7.30 7.99
C GLN A 14 -3.44 -5.86 8.25
N PHE A 15 -2.62 -5.31 7.36
CA PHE A 15 -2.14 -3.93 7.49
C PHE A 15 -3.25 -2.89 7.29
N LEU A 16 -4.23 -3.17 6.41
CA LEU A 16 -5.38 -2.29 6.25
C LEU A 16 -6.27 -2.29 7.51
N GLY A 17 -6.51 -3.45 8.10
CA GLY A 17 -7.19 -3.56 9.40
C GLY A 17 -6.42 -2.82 10.50
N LYS A 18 -5.10 -3.01 10.56
CA LYS A 18 -4.23 -2.28 11.50
C LYS A 18 -4.34 -0.77 11.32
N ALA A 19 -4.30 -0.28 10.08
CA ALA A 19 -4.41 1.14 9.78
C ALA A 19 -5.75 1.72 10.26
N GLN A 20 -6.85 0.97 10.11
CA GLN A 20 -8.16 1.38 10.58
C GLN A 20 -8.21 1.47 12.11
N THR A 21 -7.77 0.43 12.83
CA THR A 21 -7.72 0.44 14.31
C THR A 21 -6.82 1.54 14.86
N LEU A 22 -5.64 1.75 14.28
CA LEU A 22 -4.75 2.83 14.68
C LEU A 22 -5.39 4.21 14.53
N PHE A 23 -6.21 4.38 13.49
CA PHE A 23 -6.87 5.64 13.21
C PHE A 23 -8.10 5.88 14.08
N ASP A 24 -9.04 4.92 14.12
CA ASP A 24 -10.35 5.10 14.76
C ASP A 24 -10.30 4.88 16.28
N GLU A 25 -9.51 3.91 16.74
CA GLU A 25 -9.52 3.49 18.15
C GLU A 25 -8.38 4.13 18.95
N LEU A 26 -7.19 4.25 18.33
CA LEU A 26 -5.98 4.71 19.01
C LEU A 26 -5.60 6.15 18.67
N TYR A 27 -6.26 6.78 17.69
CA TYR A 27 -6.02 8.17 17.26
C TYR A 27 -4.55 8.45 16.91
N TRP A 28 -3.88 7.50 16.25
CA TRP A 28 -2.48 7.59 15.81
C TRP A 28 -2.37 7.72 14.29
N PRO A 29 -2.53 8.94 13.73
CA PRO A 29 -2.57 9.15 12.29
C PRO A 29 -1.25 8.84 11.58
N ASP A 30 -0.10 9.05 12.23
CA ASP A 30 1.23 8.68 11.71
C ASP A 30 1.31 7.18 11.42
N GLU A 31 1.07 6.38 12.46
CA GLU A 31 1.08 4.93 12.36
C GLU A 31 0.00 4.40 11.43
N ALA A 32 -1.16 5.06 11.37
CA ALA A 32 -2.22 4.69 10.45
C ALA A 32 -1.86 4.95 8.98
N GLY A 33 -1.22 6.10 8.68
CA GLY A 33 -0.73 6.43 7.34
C GLY A 33 0.38 5.49 6.88
N ARG A 34 1.33 5.20 7.78
CA ARG A 34 2.34 4.14 7.60
C ARG A 34 1.70 2.77 7.36
N ALA A 35 0.68 2.48 8.18
CA ALA A 35 -0.32 1.42 8.08
C ALA A 35 -0.75 1.11 6.63
N ALA A 36 -1.39 2.14 6.06
CA ALA A 36 -1.98 2.16 4.75
C ALA A 36 -0.95 1.99 3.63
N TYR A 37 0.21 2.64 3.74
CA TYR A 37 1.31 2.45 2.78
C TYR A 37 1.76 0.99 2.72
N LEU A 38 1.96 0.34 3.88
CA LEU A 38 2.41 -1.06 3.92
C LEU A 38 1.35 -2.02 3.39
N ALA A 39 0.06 -1.73 3.58
CA ALA A 39 -1.02 -2.49 2.96
C ALA A 39 -0.89 -2.51 1.43
N ALA A 40 -0.75 -1.34 0.81
CA ALA A 40 -0.58 -1.26 -0.64
C ALA A 40 0.75 -1.85 -1.12
N LEU A 41 1.84 -1.67 -0.37
CA LEU A 41 3.14 -2.26 -0.71
C LEU A 41 3.06 -3.79 -0.79
N HIS A 42 2.41 -4.43 0.17
CA HIS A 42 2.21 -5.89 0.15
C HIS A 42 1.27 -6.33 -0.98
N ALA A 43 0.21 -5.58 -1.27
CA ALA A 43 -0.62 -5.87 -2.44
C ALA A 43 0.21 -5.80 -3.74
N ALA A 44 1.03 -4.77 -3.92
CA ALA A 44 1.91 -4.64 -5.08
C ALA A 44 2.91 -5.81 -5.18
N GLN A 45 3.48 -6.26 -4.06
CA GLN A 45 4.33 -7.46 -4.01
C GLN A 45 3.58 -8.71 -4.47
N ALA A 46 2.30 -8.87 -4.07
CA ALA A 46 1.47 -9.97 -4.54
C ALA A 46 1.32 -9.96 -6.07
N LEU A 47 1.00 -8.81 -6.67
CA LEU A 47 0.84 -8.71 -8.13
C LEU A 47 2.15 -9.00 -8.87
N ILE A 48 3.27 -8.46 -8.36
CA ILE A 48 4.59 -8.67 -8.94
C ILE A 48 4.95 -10.15 -8.91
N PHE A 49 4.75 -10.82 -7.76
CA PHE A 49 5.05 -12.24 -7.64
C PHE A 49 4.12 -13.08 -8.50
N GLU A 50 2.82 -12.80 -8.51
CA GLU A 50 1.85 -13.51 -9.35
C GLU A 50 2.29 -13.47 -10.82
N THR A 51 2.65 -12.28 -11.29
CA THR A 51 2.96 -12.03 -12.71
C THR A 51 4.35 -12.50 -13.12
N THR A 52 5.34 -12.41 -12.22
CA THR A 52 6.76 -12.58 -12.61
C THR A 52 7.49 -13.70 -11.88
N GLY A 53 6.93 -14.22 -10.77
CA GLY A 53 7.60 -15.15 -9.87
C GLY A 53 8.78 -14.55 -9.09
N LYS A 54 9.04 -13.24 -9.20
CA LYS A 54 10.18 -12.58 -8.54
C LYS A 54 9.77 -11.92 -7.23
N VAL A 55 10.64 -12.03 -6.23
CA VAL A 55 10.52 -11.31 -4.96
C VAL A 55 11.38 -10.05 -5.00
N ILE A 56 10.75 -8.89 -4.82
CA ILE A 56 11.46 -7.61 -4.74
C ILE A 56 11.48 -7.13 -3.28
N LYS A 57 12.70 -6.93 -2.76
CA LYS A 57 12.93 -6.58 -1.35
C LYS A 57 12.98 -5.07 -1.09
N ARG A 58 13.41 -4.27 -2.07
CA ARG A 58 13.53 -2.81 -1.93
C ARG A 58 12.21 -2.13 -2.25
N HIS A 59 11.77 -1.19 -1.42
CA HIS A 59 10.51 -0.46 -1.62
C HIS A 59 10.46 0.23 -2.98
N SER A 60 11.52 0.98 -3.32
CA SER A 60 11.64 1.64 -4.63
C SER A 60 11.57 0.66 -5.80
N GLY A 61 12.12 -0.54 -5.64
CA GLY A 61 12.00 -1.60 -6.64
C GLY A 61 10.56 -2.10 -6.81
N VAL A 62 9.81 -2.23 -5.72
CA VAL A 62 8.38 -2.59 -5.76
C VAL A 62 7.58 -1.49 -6.47
N HIS A 63 7.85 -0.22 -6.17
CA HIS A 63 7.16 0.93 -6.78
C HIS A 63 7.36 0.95 -8.31
N SER A 64 8.62 0.87 -8.75
CA SER A 64 8.95 0.88 -10.17
C SER A 64 8.35 -0.32 -10.90
N LYS A 65 8.45 -1.53 -10.32
CA LYS A 65 7.94 -2.72 -10.97
C LYS A 65 6.41 -2.76 -11.01
N PHE A 66 5.73 -2.32 -9.96
CA PHE A 66 4.28 -2.18 -9.96
C PHE A 66 3.84 -1.24 -11.08
N SER A 67 4.42 -0.04 -11.15
CA SER A 67 4.11 0.97 -12.17
C SER A 67 4.34 0.47 -13.59
N GLU A 68 5.39 -0.33 -13.81
CA GLU A 68 5.64 -1.00 -15.09
C GLU A 68 4.52 -1.99 -15.44
N LEU A 69 4.14 -2.86 -14.50
CA LEU A 69 3.14 -3.92 -14.73
C LEU A 69 1.74 -3.37 -14.99
N VAL A 70 1.37 -2.25 -14.37
CA VAL A 70 0.01 -1.68 -14.48
C VAL A 70 -0.07 -0.50 -15.46
N ARG A 71 1.01 -0.20 -16.20
CA ARG A 71 1.07 0.97 -17.11
C ARG A 71 -0.08 1.00 -18.11
N ALA A 72 -0.40 -0.15 -18.70
CA ALA A 72 -1.46 -0.30 -19.70
C ALA A 72 -2.73 -0.94 -19.12
N GLU A 73 -2.86 -1.03 -17.80
CA GLU A 73 -4.03 -1.65 -17.15
C GLU A 73 -5.12 -0.59 -16.93
N PRO A 74 -6.24 -0.61 -17.68
CA PRO A 74 -7.29 0.40 -17.59
C PRO A 74 -8.03 0.39 -16.24
N ARG A 75 -8.01 -0.73 -15.51
CA ARG A 75 -8.65 -0.83 -14.18
C ARG A 75 -7.89 -0.10 -13.09
N VAL A 76 -6.61 0.22 -13.31
CA VAL A 76 -5.80 0.97 -12.35
C VAL A 76 -5.84 2.44 -12.77
N ASP A 77 -6.44 3.30 -11.97
CA ASP A 77 -6.45 4.74 -12.22
C ASP A 77 -5.13 5.42 -11.83
N ASP A 78 -4.98 6.71 -12.17
CA ASP A 78 -3.78 7.49 -11.88
C ASP A 78 -3.50 7.66 -10.39
N GLU A 79 -4.55 7.68 -9.57
CA GLU A 79 -4.40 7.79 -8.14
C GLU A 79 -3.73 6.52 -7.58
N LEU A 80 -4.21 5.34 -7.98
CA LEU A 80 -3.65 4.06 -7.59
C LEU A 80 -2.23 3.87 -8.15
N ARG A 81 -1.99 4.23 -9.42
CA ARG A 81 -0.65 4.16 -10.03
C ARG A 81 0.41 4.91 -9.22
N ALA A 82 0.08 6.12 -8.79
CA ALA A 82 1.03 6.97 -8.09
C ALA A 82 0.98 6.84 -6.55
N PHE A 83 0.06 6.04 -6.00
CA PHE A 83 -0.14 5.92 -4.55
C PHE A 83 1.12 5.50 -3.80
N LEU A 84 1.83 4.46 -4.26
CA LEU A 84 3.02 3.94 -3.57
C LEU A 84 4.12 5.00 -3.42
N GLY A 85 4.33 5.81 -4.47
CA GLY A 85 5.30 6.90 -4.45
C GLY A 85 4.89 8.01 -3.47
N ARG A 86 3.63 8.43 -3.51
CA ARG A 86 3.12 9.50 -2.62
C ARG A 86 3.04 9.08 -1.15
N ALA A 87 2.54 7.88 -0.88
CA ALA A 87 2.31 7.39 0.47
C ALA A 87 3.58 6.94 1.18
N TYR A 88 4.70 6.75 0.46
CA TYR A 88 6.00 6.47 1.08
C TYR A 88 6.42 7.57 2.06
N ASN A 89 6.07 8.83 1.78
CA ASN A 89 6.36 9.94 2.68
C ASN A 89 5.65 9.79 4.03
N LEU A 90 4.44 9.22 4.07
CA LEU A 90 3.72 8.98 5.33
C LEU A 90 4.48 7.98 6.21
N LYS A 91 5.01 6.91 5.61
CA LYS A 91 5.90 5.99 6.31
C LYS A 91 7.17 6.70 6.78
N ALA A 92 7.80 7.50 5.92
CA ALA A 92 9.05 8.18 6.25
C ALA A 92 8.88 9.12 7.46
N VAL A 93 7.80 9.91 7.47
CA VAL A 93 7.41 10.76 8.60
C VAL A 93 7.28 9.94 9.87
N ALA A 94 6.46 8.88 9.84
CA ALA A 94 6.22 8.05 11.02
C ALA A 94 7.47 7.32 11.55
N ASP A 95 8.38 6.88 10.67
CA ASP A 95 9.54 6.07 11.07
C ASP A 95 10.78 6.90 11.46
N TYR A 96 10.94 8.11 10.92
CA TYR A 96 12.24 8.81 10.98
C TYR A 96 12.16 10.28 11.35
N GLU A 97 11.06 10.98 11.05
CA GLU A 97 10.99 12.41 11.28
C GLU A 97 10.72 12.71 12.76
N ALA A 98 11.45 13.67 13.31
CA ALA A 98 11.28 14.11 14.69
C ALA A 98 11.31 15.64 14.74
N GLY A 99 10.29 16.25 15.36
CA GLY A 99 10.25 17.68 15.58
C GLY A 99 8.87 18.32 15.34
N PRO A 100 8.75 19.63 15.57
CA PRO A 100 7.52 20.36 15.33
C PRO A 100 7.08 20.25 13.86
N GLY A 101 5.86 19.78 13.61
CA GLY A 101 5.31 19.62 12.26
C GLY A 101 5.66 18.29 11.57
N ALA A 102 6.45 17.41 12.19
CA ALA A 102 6.73 16.05 11.72
C ALA A 102 5.58 15.07 12.02
N GLN A 103 4.35 15.45 11.64
CA GLN A 103 3.14 14.69 11.93
C GLN A 103 2.26 14.59 10.68
N VAL A 104 1.75 13.40 10.44
CA VAL A 104 0.68 13.11 9.50
C VAL A 104 -0.62 13.59 10.12
N SER A 105 -1.23 14.56 9.48
CA SER A 105 -2.57 15.03 9.84
C SER A 105 -3.62 13.92 9.70
N PRO A 106 -4.67 13.87 10.54
CA PRO A 106 -5.74 12.88 10.41
C PRO A 106 -6.38 12.79 9.02
N GLU A 107 -6.50 13.91 8.30
CA GLU A 107 -7.07 13.98 6.95
C GLU A 107 -6.19 13.21 5.94
N LYS A 108 -4.87 13.37 6.03
CA LYS A 108 -3.90 12.65 5.20
C LYS A 108 -3.93 11.15 5.50
N ALA A 109 -4.00 10.77 6.78
CA ALA A 109 -4.11 9.37 7.18
C ALA A 109 -5.41 8.74 6.66
N ARG A 110 -6.55 9.42 6.85
CA ARG A 110 -7.86 8.98 6.35
C ARG A 110 -7.87 8.79 4.83
N ALA A 111 -7.34 9.77 4.09
CA ALA A 111 -7.22 9.67 2.64
C ALA A 111 -6.34 8.48 2.22
N ALA A 112 -5.19 8.29 2.89
CA ALA A 112 -4.30 7.17 2.61
C ALA A 112 -4.96 5.80 2.89
N ILE A 113 -5.73 5.66 3.96
CA ILE A 113 -6.49 4.44 4.27
C ILE A 113 -7.52 4.15 3.16
N ALA A 114 -8.25 5.18 2.72
CA ALA A 114 -9.24 5.04 1.65
C ALA A 114 -8.60 4.61 0.33
N THR A 115 -7.50 5.25 -0.08
CA THR A 115 -6.78 4.88 -1.31
C THR A 115 -6.12 3.50 -1.18
N ALA A 116 -5.56 3.14 -0.01
CA ALA A 116 -4.98 1.82 0.23
C ALA A 116 -6.04 0.70 0.14
N ARG A 117 -7.26 0.94 0.63
CA ARG A 117 -8.39 0.00 0.48
C ARG A 117 -8.70 -0.26 -0.99
N ARG A 118 -8.92 0.80 -1.77
CA ARG A 118 -9.11 0.71 -3.23
C ARG A 118 -7.95 0.00 -3.92
N PHE A 119 -6.72 0.28 -3.49
CA PHE A 119 -5.52 -0.35 -4.05
C PHE A 119 -5.52 -1.87 -3.81
N VAL A 120 -5.78 -2.31 -2.59
CA VAL A 120 -5.81 -3.74 -2.22
C VAL A 120 -6.93 -4.47 -2.97
N GLU A 121 -8.12 -3.86 -3.07
CA GLU A 121 -9.26 -4.40 -3.81
C GLU A 121 -8.95 -4.52 -5.31
N CYS A 122 -8.44 -3.45 -5.92
CA CYS A 122 -8.03 -3.43 -7.31
C CYS A 122 -7.01 -4.54 -7.59
N VAL A 123 -5.93 -4.62 -6.82
CA VAL A 123 -4.89 -5.65 -7.03
C VAL A 123 -5.44 -7.05 -6.81
N THR A 124 -6.29 -7.27 -5.81
CA THR A 124 -6.95 -8.57 -5.61
C THR A 124 -7.76 -8.96 -6.86
N SER A 125 -8.52 -8.02 -7.44
CA SER A 125 -9.28 -8.28 -8.67
C SER A 125 -8.37 -8.60 -9.87
N LEU A 126 -7.23 -7.91 -10.01
CA LEU A 126 -6.26 -8.15 -11.08
C LEU A 126 -5.65 -9.56 -11.00
N ILE A 127 -5.48 -10.11 -9.80
CA ILE A 127 -4.92 -11.44 -9.57
C ILE A 127 -5.98 -12.54 -9.76
N ASN A 128 -7.24 -12.29 -9.40
CA ASN A 128 -8.31 -13.29 -9.48
C ASN A 128 -8.82 -13.55 -10.90
N VAL A 129 -8.62 -12.61 -11.83
CA VAL A 129 -9.05 -12.72 -13.24
C VAL A 129 -7.93 -13.26 -14.14
N ARG A 130 -6.78 -13.64 -13.56
CA ARG A 130 -5.62 -14.18 -14.28
C ARG A 130 -5.54 -15.70 -14.20
#